data_AF-A0A3Q8ZRJ7-F1
#
_entry.id   AF-A0A3Q8ZRJ7-F1
#
_cell.length_a   1.000
_cell.length_b   1.000
_cell.length_c   1.000
_cell.angle_alpha   90.00
_cell.angle_beta   90.00
_cell.angle_gamma   90.00
#
_symmetry.space_group_name_H-M   'P 1'
#
loop_
_entity.id
_entity.type
_entity.pdbx_description
1 polymer ?
#
loop_
_entity_poly.entity_id
_entity_poly.type
_entity_poly.pdbx_seq_one_letter_code
_entity_poly.pdbx_strand_id
1 'polypeptide(L)'
;MTAYVYIIAMSAPFADTTDYFGEFLQHAMWRPRAAVREPMSAFEDGIRFRSESLAQIAELDADLNAWIAEGARVKAHLWESFRPGEESGVGAEFLTGMIDAYEASRLKEAMDLARLKKAFKRDQKAATRISSNAGRILKEVDDRLLAYFERALAARLDYALFMRAHRAELDPDAHGGPTFDNPEALEKYLLGVVAE
;
A
#
# COMPACT_ATOMS: atom_id res chain seq x y z
N MET A 1 32.34 2.30 16.73
CA MET A 1 32.10 0.89 16.41
C MET A 1 31.10 0.88 15.28
N THR A 2 31.60 0.71 14.06
CA THR A 2 30.85 0.96 12.81
C THR A 2 30.41 -0.38 12.26
N ALA A 3 29.10 -0.62 12.18
CA ALA A 3 28.55 -1.84 11.62
C ALA A 3 28.45 -1.70 10.10
N TYR A 4 29.14 -2.58 9.38
CA TYR A 4 29.00 -2.76 7.93
C TYR A 4 27.76 -3.61 7.66
N VAL A 5 26.86 -3.13 6.81
CA VAL A 5 25.77 -3.93 6.25
C VAL A 5 26.26 -4.52 4.94
N TYR A 6 26.36 -5.85 4.88
CA TYR A 6 26.64 -6.58 3.65
C TYR A 6 25.35 -6.68 2.82
N ILE A 7 25.32 -6.04 1.65
CA ILE A 7 24.33 -6.32 0.62
C ILE A 7 24.96 -7.38 -0.29
N ILE A 8 24.40 -8.58 -0.30
CA ILE A 8 24.79 -9.63 -1.25
C ILE A 8 24.24 -9.22 -2.62
N ALA A 9 25.11 -8.72 -3.48
CA ALA A 9 24.83 -8.56 -4.90
C ALA A 9 24.91 -9.94 -5.56
N MET A 10 23.75 -10.51 -5.90
CA MET A 10 23.70 -11.64 -6.83
C MET A 10 23.65 -11.08 -8.24
N SER A 11 24.80 -11.09 -8.92
CA SER A 11 24.89 -10.88 -10.36
C SER A 11 24.96 -12.24 -11.06
N ALA A 12 23.99 -12.54 -11.93
CA ALA A 12 24.11 -13.52 -12.99
C ALA A 12 23.35 -13.02 -14.24
N PRO A 13 23.79 -13.39 -15.45
CA PRO A 13 23.66 -12.56 -16.64
C PRO A 13 22.42 -12.93 -17.46
N PHE A 14 21.42 -12.05 -17.46
CA PHE A 14 20.39 -12.01 -18.50
C PHE A 14 20.61 -10.73 -19.30
N ALA A 15 21.46 -10.82 -20.31
CA ALA A 15 21.62 -9.77 -21.29
C ALA A 15 20.54 -9.94 -22.36
N ASP A 16 19.84 -8.84 -22.64
CA ASP A 16 18.93 -8.58 -23.78
C ASP A 16 17.42 -8.82 -23.63
N THR A 17 16.91 -8.76 -22.40
CA THR A 17 15.57 -8.23 -22.13
C THR A 17 15.73 -7.08 -21.15
N THR A 18 15.23 -5.88 -21.47
CA THR A 18 15.09 -4.78 -20.52
C THR A 18 14.53 -5.35 -19.21
N ASP A 19 15.12 -5.06 -18.06
CA ASP A 19 14.88 -5.75 -16.77
C ASP A 19 13.46 -5.51 -16.20
N TYR A 20 12.44 -6.06 -16.86
CA TYR A 20 11.01 -5.91 -16.55
C TYR A 20 10.66 -6.47 -15.18
N PHE A 21 11.41 -7.48 -14.75
CA PHE A 21 11.31 -8.04 -13.42
C PHE A 21 11.81 -7.06 -12.36
N GLY A 22 12.95 -6.39 -12.62
CA GLY A 22 13.44 -5.29 -11.80
C GLY A 22 12.43 -4.14 -11.69
N GLU A 23 11.76 -3.76 -12.79
CA GLU A 23 10.70 -2.74 -12.77
C GLU A 23 9.52 -3.13 -11.87
N PHE A 24 9.05 -4.38 -11.99
CA PHE A 24 7.98 -4.90 -11.14
C PHE A 24 8.35 -4.89 -9.65
N LEU A 25 9.55 -5.38 -9.31
CA LEU A 25 10.03 -5.40 -7.94
C LEU A 25 10.21 -4.00 -7.36
N GLN A 26 10.80 -3.07 -8.12
CA GLN A 26 10.94 -1.68 -7.70
C GLN A 26 9.58 -1.03 -7.46
N HIS A 27 8.62 -1.28 -8.35
CA HIS A 27 7.25 -0.79 -8.21
C HIS A 27 6.58 -1.35 -6.94
N ALA A 28 6.76 -2.63 -6.68
CA ALA A 28 6.25 -3.33 -5.50
C ALA A 28 6.99 -2.93 -4.20
N MET A 29 8.19 -2.36 -4.26
CA MET A 29 8.90 -1.88 -3.07
C MET A 29 8.62 -0.40 -2.75
N TRP A 30 7.79 0.29 -3.56
CA TRP A 30 7.46 1.68 -3.32
C TRP A 30 6.91 1.88 -1.90
N ARG A 31 7.40 2.93 -1.25
CA ARG A 31 6.89 3.39 0.04
C ARG A 31 6.57 4.87 -0.05
N PRO A 32 5.42 5.30 0.50
CA PRO A 32 5.12 6.71 0.58
C PRO A 32 6.21 7.42 1.39
N ARG A 33 6.58 8.61 0.96
CA ARG A 33 7.49 9.47 1.74
C ARG A 33 6.87 9.77 3.10
N ALA A 34 7.72 9.91 4.12
CA ALA A 34 7.28 10.26 5.45
C ALA A 34 6.65 11.67 5.45
N ALA A 35 5.40 11.78 5.87
CA ALA A 35 4.78 13.07 6.16
C ALA A 35 5.31 13.57 7.51
N VAL A 36 6.10 14.64 7.50
CA VAL A 36 6.59 15.27 8.73
C VAL A 36 5.62 16.37 9.12
N ARG A 37 4.95 16.20 10.25
CA ARG A 37 4.06 17.21 10.84
C ARG A 37 4.83 18.04 11.86
N GLU A 38 5.03 19.33 11.58
CA GLU A 38 5.48 20.26 12.61
C GLU A 38 4.41 20.45 13.69
N PRO A 39 4.77 20.62 14.97
CA PRO A 39 3.80 20.91 16.01
C PRO A 39 3.11 22.25 15.72
N MET A 40 1.77 22.25 15.72
CA MET A 40 1.01 23.49 15.62
C MET A 40 1.33 24.39 16.82
N SER A 41 1.88 25.58 16.57
CA SER A 41 2.05 26.59 17.60
C SER A 41 0.67 27.05 18.09
N ALA A 42 0.46 27.02 19.41
CA ALA A 42 -0.77 27.53 20.03
C ALA A 42 -0.91 29.07 19.94
N PHE A 43 0.14 29.75 19.46
CA PHE A 43 0.26 31.21 19.45
C PHE A 43 0.29 31.82 18.04
N GLU A 44 0.32 31.02 16.97
CA GLU A 44 0.27 31.51 15.59
C GLU A 44 -1.09 31.20 14.97
N ASP A 45 -1.52 32.03 14.00
CA ASP A 45 -2.84 31.97 13.37
C ASP A 45 -3.13 30.69 12.55
N GLY A 46 -2.24 29.69 12.60
CA GLY A 46 -2.36 28.39 11.95
C GLY A 46 -2.28 28.44 10.42
N ILE A 47 -2.20 29.63 9.82
CA ILE A 47 -2.17 29.84 8.36
C ILE A 47 -0.95 29.19 7.74
N ARG A 48 0.25 29.44 8.29
CA ARG A 48 1.51 28.85 7.81
C ARG A 48 1.50 27.33 7.93
N PHE A 49 1.13 26.81 9.11
CA PHE A 49 0.95 25.38 9.33
C PHE A 49 0.01 24.76 8.30
N ARG A 50 -1.14 25.40 8.05
CA ARG A 50 -2.10 24.93 7.05
C ARG A 50 -1.51 24.91 5.65
N SER A 51 -0.88 26.00 5.21
CA SER A 51 -0.32 26.09 3.85
C SER A 51 0.79 25.08 3.62
N GLU A 52 1.72 24.93 4.56
CA GLU A 52 2.84 24.00 4.45
C GLU A 52 2.35 22.54 4.48
N SER A 53 1.43 22.22 5.40
CA SER A 53 0.87 20.87 5.47
C SER A 53 0.09 20.50 4.21
N LEU A 54 -0.73 21.40 3.68
CA LEU A 54 -1.51 21.15 2.46
C LEU A 54 -0.62 21.04 1.21
N ALA A 55 0.48 21.80 1.15
CA ALA A 55 1.46 21.66 0.07
C ALA A 55 2.15 20.30 0.14
N GLN A 56 2.60 19.87 1.32
CA GLN A 56 3.19 18.54 1.49
C GLN A 56 2.21 17.42 1.14
N ILE A 57 0.94 17.52 1.56
CA ILE A 57 -0.09 16.54 1.19
C ILE A 57 -0.30 16.50 -0.33
N ALA A 58 -0.30 17.65 -1.00
CA ALA A 58 -0.44 17.72 -2.46
C ALA A 58 0.74 17.04 -3.19
N GLU A 59 1.97 17.20 -2.69
CA GLU A 59 3.15 16.48 -3.22
C GLU A 59 3.03 14.97 -3.03
N LEU A 60 2.58 14.52 -1.85
CA LEU A 60 2.33 13.10 -1.58
C LEU A 60 1.25 12.53 -2.51
N ASP A 61 0.16 13.29 -2.73
CA ASP A 61 -0.89 12.92 -3.66
C ASP A 61 -0.39 12.81 -5.11
N ALA A 62 0.48 13.72 -5.53
CA ALA A 62 1.08 13.70 -6.86
C ALA A 62 1.99 12.47 -7.04
N ASP A 63 2.82 12.16 -6.04
CA ASP A 63 3.68 10.97 -6.02
C ASP A 63 2.85 9.68 -6.08
N LEU A 64 1.79 9.59 -5.27
CA LEU A 64 0.88 8.44 -5.29
C LEU A 64 0.17 8.30 -6.65
N ASN A 65 -0.27 9.40 -7.26
CA ASN A 65 -0.91 9.35 -8.58
C ASN A 65 0.06 8.89 -9.66
N ALA A 66 1.33 9.35 -9.62
CA ALA A 66 2.37 8.89 -10.51
C ALA A 66 2.62 7.39 -10.34
N TRP A 67 2.70 6.91 -9.09
CA TRP A 67 2.81 5.49 -8.79
C TRP A 67 1.62 4.69 -9.32
N ILE A 68 0.37 5.12 -9.10
CA ILE A 68 -0.81 4.42 -9.62
C ILE A 68 -0.79 4.33 -11.16
N ALA A 69 -0.46 5.44 -11.83
CA ALA A 69 -0.40 5.49 -13.28
C ALA A 69 0.67 4.54 -13.84
N GLU A 70 1.86 4.55 -13.23
CA GLU A 70 2.94 3.65 -13.59
C GLU A 70 2.58 2.18 -13.31
N GLY A 71 1.87 1.92 -12.22
CA GLY A 71 1.41 0.58 -11.85
C GLY A 71 0.49 -0.03 -12.89
N ALA A 72 -0.34 0.76 -13.58
CA ALA A 72 -1.14 0.26 -14.69
C ALA A 72 -0.25 -0.27 -15.84
N ARG A 73 0.83 0.45 -16.17
CA ARG A 73 1.82 0.03 -17.17
C ARG A 73 2.51 -1.26 -16.71
N VAL A 74 3.06 -1.29 -15.50
CA VAL A 74 3.76 -2.45 -14.94
C VAL A 74 2.87 -3.70 -14.91
N LYS A 75 1.62 -3.56 -14.46
CA LYS A 75 0.64 -4.66 -14.43
C LYS A 75 0.39 -5.22 -15.83
N ALA A 76 0.17 -4.36 -16.83
CA ALA A 76 -0.05 -4.81 -18.21
C ALA A 76 1.16 -5.58 -18.76
N HIS A 77 2.38 -5.09 -18.50
CA HIS A 77 3.61 -5.75 -18.97
C HIS A 77 3.83 -7.10 -18.27
N LEU A 78 3.61 -7.18 -16.95
CA LEU A 78 3.72 -8.45 -16.23
C LEU A 78 2.74 -9.48 -16.80
N TRP A 79 1.50 -9.06 -17.04
CA TRP A 79 0.45 -9.89 -17.60
C TRP A 79 0.82 -10.48 -18.97
N GLU A 80 1.49 -9.71 -19.81
CA GLU A 80 1.90 -10.14 -21.15
C GLU A 80 3.16 -11.03 -21.14
N SER A 81 4.03 -10.85 -20.13
CA SER A 81 5.37 -11.46 -20.07
C SER A 81 5.35 -12.89 -19.52
N PHE A 82 4.47 -13.21 -18.56
CA PHE A 82 4.37 -14.56 -18.00
C PHE A 82 3.13 -15.25 -18.56
N ARG A 83 3.35 -16.28 -19.38
CA ARG A 83 2.29 -17.12 -19.96
C ARG A 83 2.35 -18.54 -19.39
N PRO A 84 1.21 -19.26 -19.35
CA PRO A 84 1.18 -20.67 -18.98
C PRO A 84 2.17 -21.51 -19.83
N GLY A 85 3.00 -22.34 -19.18
CA GLY A 85 4.09 -23.09 -19.82
C GLY A 85 5.08 -23.67 -18.79
N GLU A 86 6.22 -24.21 -19.22
CA GLU A 86 7.18 -24.92 -18.34
C GLU A 86 7.77 -24.06 -17.20
N GLU A 87 7.76 -22.72 -17.32
CA GLU A 87 8.26 -21.79 -16.30
C GLU A 87 7.17 -21.29 -15.31
N SER A 88 5.92 -21.79 -15.44
CA SER A 88 4.78 -21.26 -14.68
C SER A 88 4.87 -21.49 -13.17
N GLY A 89 5.46 -22.60 -12.72
CA GLY A 89 5.62 -22.93 -11.31
C GLY A 89 6.52 -21.95 -10.55
N VAL A 90 7.64 -21.54 -11.15
CA VAL A 90 8.58 -20.58 -10.54
C VAL A 90 7.95 -19.19 -10.42
N GLY A 91 7.18 -18.78 -11.45
CA GLY A 91 6.41 -17.53 -11.40
C GLY A 91 5.33 -17.54 -10.32
N ALA A 92 4.62 -18.66 -10.15
CA ALA A 92 3.56 -18.80 -9.16
C ALA A 92 4.07 -18.81 -7.71
N GLU A 93 5.17 -19.53 -7.43
CA GLU A 93 5.82 -19.53 -6.11
C GLU A 93 6.35 -18.13 -5.74
N PHE A 94 6.96 -17.45 -6.70
CA PHE A 94 7.47 -16.10 -6.49
C PHE A 94 6.35 -15.10 -6.17
N LEU A 95 5.27 -15.10 -6.97
CA LEU A 95 4.10 -14.25 -6.71
C LEU A 95 3.50 -14.54 -5.34
N THR A 96 3.47 -15.81 -4.91
CA THR A 96 3.01 -16.20 -3.57
C THR A 96 3.82 -15.52 -2.47
N GLY A 97 5.16 -15.60 -2.53
CA GLY A 97 6.02 -14.92 -1.54
C GLY A 97 5.82 -13.40 -1.49
N MET A 98 5.59 -12.78 -2.65
CA MET A 98 5.30 -11.34 -2.74
C MET A 98 3.93 -10.98 -2.16
N ILE A 99 2.91 -11.78 -2.45
CA ILE A 99 1.55 -11.62 -1.91
C ILE A 99 1.57 -11.73 -0.38
N ASP A 100 2.23 -12.75 0.17
CA ASP A 100 2.31 -13.00 1.61
C ASP A 100 3.02 -11.85 2.33
N ALA A 101 4.16 -11.39 1.79
CA ALA A 101 4.91 -10.26 2.33
C ALA A 101 4.07 -8.97 2.31
N TYR A 102 3.33 -8.75 1.22
CA TYR A 102 2.42 -7.62 1.11
C TYR A 102 1.32 -7.69 2.16
N GLU A 103 0.62 -8.82 2.27
CA GLU A 103 -0.54 -8.98 3.15
C GLU A 103 -0.19 -8.89 4.64
N ALA A 104 0.92 -9.50 5.05
CA ALA A 104 1.43 -9.38 6.41
C ALA A 104 1.69 -7.90 6.78
N SER A 105 2.21 -7.11 5.84
CA SER A 105 2.43 -5.67 6.07
C SER A 105 1.12 -4.87 6.14
N ARG A 106 0.06 -5.26 5.44
CA ARG A 106 -1.20 -4.50 5.39
C ARG A 106 -1.99 -4.51 6.68
N LEU A 107 -2.08 -5.66 7.34
CA LEU A 107 -2.85 -5.75 8.58
C LEU A 107 -2.30 -4.76 9.60
N LYS A 108 -0.96 -4.68 9.68
CA LYS A 108 -0.25 -3.72 10.51
C LYS A 108 -0.55 -2.28 10.10
N GLU A 109 -0.46 -1.95 8.81
CA GLU A 109 -0.74 -0.60 8.32
C GLU A 109 -2.20 -0.16 8.54
N ALA A 110 -3.16 -1.05 8.33
CA ALA A 110 -4.58 -0.77 8.59
C ALA A 110 -4.84 -0.52 10.08
N MET A 111 -4.23 -1.32 10.96
CA MET A 111 -4.28 -1.10 12.41
C MET A 111 -3.64 0.23 12.81
N ASP A 112 -2.50 0.56 12.22
CA ASP A 112 -1.80 1.82 12.49
C ASP A 112 -2.59 3.03 11.98
N LEU A 113 -3.27 2.91 10.84
CA LEU A 113 -4.19 3.94 10.34
C LEU A 113 -5.40 4.16 11.26
N ALA A 114 -5.98 3.08 11.80
CA ALA A 114 -7.06 3.19 12.78
C ALA A 114 -6.59 3.87 14.08
N ARG A 115 -5.37 3.56 14.55
CA ARG A 115 -4.73 4.23 15.69
C ARG A 115 -4.48 5.71 15.39
N LEU A 116 -3.98 6.03 14.20
CA LEU A 116 -3.72 7.38 13.74
C LEU A 116 -5.00 8.22 13.71
N LYS A 117 -6.08 7.69 13.14
CA LYS A 117 -7.41 8.32 13.12
C LYS A 117 -7.92 8.64 14.52
N LYS A 118 -7.69 7.75 15.50
CA LYS A 118 -8.03 8.01 16.91
C LYS A 118 -7.13 9.08 17.53
N ALA A 119 -5.85 9.11 17.19
CA ALA A 119 -4.92 10.14 17.65
C ALA A 119 -5.32 11.53 17.10
N PHE A 120 -5.56 11.66 15.79
CA PHE A 120 -6.00 12.90 15.15
C PHE A 120 -7.29 13.44 15.77
N LYS A 121 -8.30 12.60 15.99
CA LYS A 121 -9.53 13.03 16.69
C LYS A 121 -9.28 13.60 18.09
N ARG A 122 -8.30 13.06 18.83
CA ARG A 122 -7.92 13.59 20.15
C ARG A 122 -7.21 14.94 20.03
N ASP A 123 -6.27 15.05 19.09
CA ASP A 123 -5.53 16.29 18.83
C ASP A 123 -6.47 17.41 18.36
N GLN A 124 -7.38 17.13 17.43
CA GLN A 124 -8.41 18.06 16.97
C GLN A 124 -9.29 18.56 18.13
N LYS A 125 -9.69 17.66 19.04
CA LYS A 125 -10.46 18.04 20.23
C LYS A 125 -9.64 18.92 21.18
N ALA A 126 -8.36 18.63 21.36
CA ALA A 126 -7.47 19.44 22.18
C ALA A 126 -7.26 20.84 21.56
N ALA A 127 -6.98 20.91 20.25
CA ALA A 127 -6.83 22.16 19.52
C ALA A 127 -8.10 23.02 19.56
N THR A 128 -9.27 22.40 19.39
CA THR A 128 -10.57 23.10 19.47
C THR A 128 -10.82 23.76 20.83
N ARG A 129 -10.30 23.17 21.93
CA ARG A 129 -10.40 23.76 23.27
C ARG A 129 -9.53 25.00 23.44
N ILE A 130 -8.47 25.13 22.66
CA ILE A 130 -7.58 26.29 22.66
C ILE A 130 -8.17 27.39 21.75
N SER A 131 -8.53 27.02 20.52
CA SER A 131 -9.11 27.92 19.53
C SER A 131 -9.98 27.15 18.55
N SER A 132 -11.20 27.64 18.26
CA SER A 132 -12.08 27.03 17.26
C SER A 132 -11.45 27.06 15.86
N ASN A 133 -10.70 28.11 15.54
CA ASN A 133 -9.97 28.22 14.27
C ASN A 133 -8.84 27.19 14.19
N ALA A 134 -8.06 27.03 15.26
CA ALA A 134 -7.00 26.02 15.32
C ALA A 134 -7.57 24.60 15.16
N GLY A 135 -8.68 24.29 15.83
CA GLY A 135 -9.38 23.01 15.67
C GLY A 135 -9.86 22.75 14.24
N ARG A 136 -10.42 23.78 13.57
CA ARG A 136 -10.87 23.69 12.17
C ARG A 136 -9.70 23.45 11.21
N ILE A 137 -8.61 24.19 11.36
CA ILE A 137 -7.41 24.05 10.52
C ILE A 137 -6.79 22.66 10.69
N LEU A 138 -6.62 22.20 11.93
CA LEU A 138 -6.02 20.90 12.20
C LEU A 138 -6.90 19.78 11.64
N LYS A 139 -8.22 19.88 11.81
CA LYS A 139 -9.16 18.92 11.24
C LYS A 139 -9.04 18.83 9.72
N GLU A 140 -8.98 19.96 9.02
CA GLU A 140 -8.84 19.98 7.57
C GLU A 140 -7.57 19.24 7.11
N VAL A 141 -6.43 19.55 7.72
CA VAL A 141 -5.14 18.93 7.40
C VAL A 141 -5.16 17.42 7.70
N ASP A 142 -5.62 17.04 8.89
CA ASP A 142 -5.68 15.64 9.32
C ASP A 142 -6.63 14.80 8.44
N ASP A 143 -7.81 15.34 8.09
CA ASP A 143 -8.79 14.63 7.26
C ASP A 143 -8.25 14.44 5.83
N ARG A 144 -7.53 15.43 5.28
CA ARG A 144 -6.84 15.31 3.99
C ARG A 144 -5.73 14.27 4.02
N LEU A 145 -4.91 14.28 5.07
CA LEU A 145 -3.82 13.32 5.23
C LEU A 145 -4.34 11.89 5.44
N LEU A 146 -5.43 11.71 6.20
CA LEU A 146 -6.09 10.40 6.34
C LEU A 146 -6.63 9.91 5.00
N ALA A 147 -7.29 10.77 4.22
CA ALA A 147 -7.78 10.40 2.90
C ALA A 147 -6.66 9.96 1.97
N TYR A 148 -5.49 10.61 2.03
CA TYR A 148 -4.28 10.17 1.33
C TYR A 148 -3.84 8.76 1.76
N PHE A 149 -3.71 8.50 3.07
CA PHE A 149 -3.31 7.17 3.55
C PHE A 149 -4.32 6.08 3.20
N GLU A 150 -5.62 6.37 3.29
CA GLU A 150 -6.69 5.47 2.87
C GLU A 150 -6.57 5.15 1.37
N ARG A 151 -6.33 6.15 0.51
CA ARG A 151 -6.07 5.94 -0.93
C ARG A 151 -4.81 5.13 -1.20
N ALA A 152 -3.70 5.42 -0.51
CA ALA A 152 -2.45 4.70 -0.68
C ALA A 152 -2.56 3.22 -0.27
N LEU A 153 -3.30 2.92 0.81
CA LEU A 153 -3.58 1.54 1.21
C LEU A 153 -4.46 0.82 0.18
N ALA A 154 -5.52 1.46 -0.31
CA ALA A 154 -6.42 0.92 -1.32
C ALA A 154 -5.72 0.65 -2.65
N ALA A 155 -4.89 1.58 -3.13
CA ALA A 155 -4.13 1.43 -4.37
C ALA A 155 -3.13 0.27 -4.29
N ARG A 156 -2.47 0.12 -3.14
CA ARG A 156 -1.64 -1.06 -2.91
C ARG A 156 -2.49 -2.33 -2.90
N LEU A 157 -3.70 -2.32 -2.32
CA LEU A 157 -4.59 -3.51 -2.22
C LEU A 157 -4.95 -4.03 -3.61
N ASP A 158 -5.31 -3.11 -4.50
CA ASP A 158 -5.52 -3.40 -5.92
C ASP A 158 -4.31 -4.12 -6.54
N TYR A 159 -3.09 -3.66 -6.25
CA TYR A 159 -1.87 -4.29 -6.77
C TYR A 159 -1.69 -5.75 -6.29
N ALA A 160 -2.00 -6.06 -5.02
CA ALA A 160 -1.93 -7.45 -4.55
C ALA A 160 -3.05 -8.33 -5.09
N LEU A 161 -4.25 -7.77 -5.29
CA LEU A 161 -5.33 -8.49 -5.97
C LEU A 161 -4.94 -8.83 -7.40
N PHE A 162 -4.27 -7.91 -8.10
CA PHE A 162 -3.70 -8.20 -9.41
C PHE A 162 -2.65 -9.32 -9.35
N MET A 163 -1.71 -9.29 -8.40
CA MET A 163 -0.71 -10.36 -8.24
C MET A 163 -1.39 -11.73 -7.99
N ARG A 164 -2.44 -11.78 -7.18
CA ARG A 164 -3.24 -12.99 -6.93
C ARG A 164 -3.92 -13.49 -8.21
N ALA A 165 -4.55 -12.59 -8.96
CA ALA A 165 -5.20 -12.93 -10.23
C ALA A 165 -4.18 -13.47 -11.24
N HIS A 166 -3.03 -12.81 -11.35
CA HIS A 166 -1.97 -13.25 -12.26
C HIS A 166 -1.36 -14.60 -11.84
N ARG A 167 -1.18 -14.84 -10.54
CA ARG A 167 -0.77 -16.16 -10.02
C ARG A 167 -1.76 -17.25 -10.44
N ALA A 168 -3.05 -16.99 -10.32
CA ALA A 168 -4.09 -17.97 -10.64
C ALA A 168 -4.15 -18.33 -12.14
N GLU A 169 -3.73 -17.42 -13.03
CA GLU A 169 -3.57 -17.75 -14.46
C GLU A 169 -2.37 -18.68 -14.72
N LEU A 170 -1.29 -18.52 -13.94
CA LEU A 170 -0.07 -19.33 -14.09
C LEU A 170 -0.20 -20.71 -13.45
N ASP A 171 -0.91 -20.78 -12.33
CA ASP A 171 -1.21 -21.99 -11.60
C ASP A 171 -2.73 -22.01 -11.31
N PRO A 172 -3.53 -22.69 -12.15
CA PRO A 172 -4.97 -22.82 -11.93
C PRO A 172 -5.31 -23.52 -10.61
N ASP A 173 -4.44 -24.40 -10.10
CA ASP A 173 -4.64 -25.04 -8.80
C ASP A 173 -4.41 -24.03 -7.65
N ALA A 174 -3.79 -22.88 -7.94
CA ALA A 174 -3.65 -21.74 -7.04
C ALA A 174 -4.83 -20.76 -7.04
N HIS A 175 -5.96 -21.08 -7.71
CA HIS A 175 -7.26 -20.44 -7.47
C HIS A 175 -7.59 -20.59 -5.97
N GLY A 176 -7.26 -19.56 -5.20
CA GLY A 176 -7.20 -19.61 -3.75
C GLY A 176 -8.58 -19.75 -3.12
N GLY A 177 -8.98 -20.99 -2.85
CA GLY A 177 -10.15 -21.34 -2.06
C GLY A 177 -10.97 -22.44 -2.72
N PRO A 178 -11.77 -23.18 -1.94
CA PRO A 178 -12.75 -24.10 -2.53
C PRO A 178 -13.65 -23.30 -3.48
N THR A 179 -13.83 -23.78 -4.71
CA THR A 179 -14.86 -23.26 -5.59
C THR A 179 -16.21 -23.72 -5.07
N PHE A 180 -17.13 -22.78 -4.85
CA PHE A 180 -18.47 -23.07 -4.38
C PHE A 180 -19.46 -22.95 -5.53
N ASP A 181 -20.01 -24.09 -5.96
CA ASP A 181 -21.04 -24.12 -7.00
C ASP A 181 -22.41 -23.62 -6.51
N ASN A 182 -22.55 -23.34 -5.21
CA ASN A 182 -23.77 -22.78 -4.63
C ASN A 182 -23.50 -21.82 -3.45
N PRO A 183 -24.44 -20.87 -3.20
CA PRO A 183 -24.28 -19.84 -2.16
C PRO A 183 -24.20 -20.39 -0.72
N GLU A 184 -24.87 -21.50 -0.42
CA GLU A 184 -24.93 -22.10 0.92
C GLU A 184 -23.56 -22.63 1.38
N ALA A 185 -22.80 -23.21 0.44
CA ALA A 185 -21.45 -23.71 0.71
C ALA A 185 -20.45 -22.57 0.95
N LEU A 186 -20.60 -21.44 0.25
CA LEU A 186 -19.83 -20.22 0.49
C LEU A 186 -20.16 -19.62 1.86
N GLU A 187 -21.45 -19.50 2.21
CA GLU A 187 -21.90 -18.97 3.50
C GLU A 187 -21.33 -19.79 4.67
N LYS A 188 -21.39 -21.11 4.58
CA LYS A 188 -20.84 -22.01 5.60
C LYS A 188 -19.32 -21.87 5.74
N TYR A 189 -18.61 -21.71 4.64
CA TYR A 189 -17.16 -21.50 4.66
C TYR A 189 -16.81 -20.16 5.32
N LEU A 190 -17.49 -19.07 4.94
CA LEU A 190 -17.27 -17.74 5.53
C LEU A 190 -17.56 -17.71 7.03
N LEU A 191 -18.64 -18.37 7.47
CA LEU A 191 -18.99 -18.47 8.89
C LEU A 191 -18.01 -19.35 9.69
N GLY A 192 -17.42 -20.37 9.06
CA GLY A 192 -16.39 -21.22 9.67
C GLY A 192 -15.06 -20.51 9.85
N VAL A 193 -14.64 -19.70 8.87
CA VAL A 193 -13.36 -18.96 8.90
C VAL A 193 -13.38 -17.78 9.87
N VAL A 194 -14.57 -17.22 10.18
CA VAL A 194 -14.73 -16.12 11.17
C VAL A 194 -14.69 -16.63 12.62
N ALA A 195 -14.79 -17.94 12.85
CA ALA A 195 -14.83 -18.56 14.16
C ALA A 195 -13.46 -19.01 14.71
N GLU A 196 -12.39 -18.92 13.90
CA GLU A 196 -10.98 -19.15 14.30
C GLU A 196 -10.25 -17.82 14.57
#